data_AF-A0A6G1RB41-F1
#
_entry.id   AF-A0A6G1RB41-F1
#
_cell.length_a   1.000
_cell.length_b   1.000
_cell.length_c   1.000
_cell.angle_alpha   90.00
_cell.angle_beta   90.00
_cell.angle_gamma   90.00
#
_symmetry.space_group_name_H-M   'P 1'
#
loop_
_entity.id
_entity.type
_entity.pdbx_description
1 polymer ?
#
loop_
_entity_poly.entity_id
_entity_poly.type
_entity_poly.pdbx_seq_one_letter_code
_entity_poly.pdbx_strand_id
1 'polypeptide(L)'
;MCTLLTNKRYELLYNCGIQLLHIGRPLAAFECLIEAVQVYHSNPRLWLRIAECCIAANKGTSEQETKGLPSKKGIVQSIVGQGYHRKIVLASQSIQNVVYNDGQSSAIPVASMEFAAICLRNALLLLPEDQQEPKQENGSKTGNQLGGNTENSESSEACSNKSHEG
;
A
#
# COMPACT_ATOMS: atom_id res chain seq x y z
N MET A 1 14.87 27.53 -31.67
CA MET A 1 15.66 27.26 -30.45
C MET A 1 14.73 26.73 -29.36
N CYS A 2 15.04 25.53 -28.87
CA CYS A 2 14.72 24.91 -27.57
C CYS A 2 13.33 25.10 -26.91
N THR A 3 12.42 24.15 -27.15
CA THR A 3 11.29 23.83 -26.24
C THR A 3 11.31 22.36 -25.78
N LEU A 4 12.48 21.70 -25.82
CA LEU A 4 12.70 20.35 -25.27
C LEU A 4 13.37 20.38 -23.90
N LEU A 5 13.02 21.34 -23.05
CA LEU A 5 13.28 21.16 -21.62
C LEU A 5 12.25 20.12 -21.15
N THR A 6 12.69 18.87 -21.09
CA THR A 6 11.91 17.68 -20.71
C THR A 6 10.89 18.03 -19.62
N ASN A 7 9.60 17.95 -19.93
CA ASN A 7 8.53 18.26 -18.98
C ASN A 7 8.49 17.17 -17.89
N LYS A 8 9.35 17.32 -16.88
CA LYS A 8 9.50 16.41 -15.74
C LYS A 8 8.52 16.74 -14.62
N ARG A 9 7.41 17.42 -14.92
CA ARG A 9 6.44 17.90 -13.93
C ARG A 9 5.95 16.75 -13.04
N TYR A 10 5.53 15.65 -13.64
CA TYR A 10 4.98 14.50 -12.91
C TYR A 10 6.06 13.73 -12.11
N GLU A 11 7.30 13.69 -12.60
CA GLU A 11 8.45 13.16 -11.87
C GLU A 11 8.74 13.99 -10.61
N LEU A 12 8.72 15.33 -10.74
CA LEU A 12 8.89 16.24 -9.61
C LEU A 12 7.75 16.13 -8.59
N LEU A 13 6.50 16.02 -9.05
CA LEU A 13 5.34 15.81 -8.19
C LEU A 13 5.42 14.48 -7.43
N TYR A 14 5.80 13.40 -8.11
CA TYR A 14 6.03 12.12 -7.47
C TYR A 14 7.09 12.23 -6.37
N ASN A 15 8.28 12.76 -6.69
CA ASN A 15 9.38 12.90 -5.73
C ASN A 15 9.00 13.80 -4.54
N CYS A 16 8.32 14.92 -4.81
CA CYS A 16 7.79 15.82 -3.77
C CYS A 16 6.82 15.07 -2.84
N GLY A 17 5.88 14.30 -3.41
CA GLY A 17 4.93 13.48 -2.66
C GLY A 17 5.60 12.48 -1.74
N ILE A 18 6.63 11.76 -2.23
CA ILE A 18 7.42 10.84 -1.39
C ILE A 18 8.09 11.58 -0.23
N GLN A 19 8.71 12.73 -0.50
CA GLN A 19 9.38 13.50 0.55
C GLN A 19 8.40 14.02 1.60
N LEU A 20 7.23 14.51 1.18
CA LEU A 20 6.15 14.97 2.07
C LEU A 20 5.63 13.83 2.96
N LEU A 21 5.52 12.63 2.41
CA LEU A 21 5.08 11.44 3.15
C LEU A 21 6.10 11.08 4.23
N HIS A 22 7.40 11.07 3.90
CA HIS A 22 8.47 10.76 4.85
C HIS A 22 8.60 11.77 6.01
N ILE A 23 8.24 13.05 5.80
CA ILE A 23 8.23 14.05 6.88
C ILE A 23 6.90 14.09 7.66
N GLY A 24 6.01 13.12 7.43
CA GLY A 24 4.75 13.00 8.18
C GLY A 24 3.67 13.99 7.74
N ARG A 25 3.70 14.46 6.48
CA ARG A 25 2.66 15.34 5.90
C ARG A 25 1.83 14.58 4.86
N PRO A 26 1.00 13.59 5.26
CA PRO A 26 0.34 12.68 4.35
C PRO A 26 -0.69 13.36 3.44
N LEU A 27 -1.40 14.39 3.90
CA LEU A 27 -2.41 15.09 3.07
C LEU A 27 -1.75 15.87 1.91
N ALA A 28 -0.65 16.58 2.17
CA ALA A 28 0.08 17.28 1.12
C ALA A 28 0.76 16.30 0.14
N ALA A 29 1.23 15.16 0.66
CA ALA A 29 1.76 14.08 -0.18
C ALA A 29 0.68 13.51 -1.11
N PHE A 30 -0.52 13.27 -0.57
CA PHE A 30 -1.68 12.78 -1.32
C PHE A 30 -2.00 13.67 -2.52
N GLU A 31 -2.11 15.00 -2.33
CA GLU A 31 -2.38 15.93 -3.43
C GLU A 31 -1.32 15.84 -4.55
N CYS A 32 -0.03 15.77 -4.19
CA CYS A 32 1.05 15.63 -5.17
C CYS A 32 0.97 14.30 -5.94
N LEU A 33 0.67 13.21 -5.24
CA LEU A 33 0.65 11.86 -5.83
C LEU A 33 -0.61 11.60 -6.68
N ILE A 34 -1.74 12.23 -6.36
CA ILE A 34 -2.95 12.19 -7.19
C ILE A 34 -2.71 12.86 -8.55
N GLU A 35 -1.95 13.95 -8.60
CA GLU A 35 -1.56 14.54 -9.88
C GLU A 35 -0.62 13.61 -10.68
N ALA A 36 0.32 12.95 -9.98
CA ALA A 36 1.26 12.02 -10.61
C ALA A 36 0.58 10.75 -11.18
N VAL A 37 -0.47 10.24 -10.52
CA VAL A 37 -1.13 8.99 -10.94
C VAL A 37 -1.91 9.14 -12.24
N GLN A 38 -2.27 10.36 -12.64
CA GLN A 38 -2.92 10.62 -13.94
C GLN A 38 -2.03 10.19 -15.12
N VAL A 39 -0.70 10.23 -14.96
CA VAL A 39 0.27 9.81 -15.99
C VAL A 39 0.92 8.48 -15.67
N TYR A 40 1.16 8.18 -14.39
CA TYR A 40 1.83 6.95 -13.95
C TYR A 40 0.87 5.90 -13.39
N HIS A 41 -0.37 5.83 -13.89
CA HIS A 41 -1.41 4.92 -13.40
C HIS A 41 -1.03 3.44 -13.49
N SER A 42 -0.11 3.04 -14.38
CA SER A 42 0.34 1.64 -14.49
C SER A 42 1.44 1.27 -13.49
N ASN A 43 1.85 2.20 -12.61
CA ASN A 43 2.86 1.93 -11.60
C ASN A 43 2.20 1.45 -10.29
N PRO A 44 2.28 0.15 -9.94
CA PRO A 44 1.68 -0.37 -8.70
C PRO A 44 2.25 0.28 -7.44
N ARG A 45 3.53 0.68 -7.46
CA ARG A 45 4.18 1.33 -6.31
C ARG A 45 3.56 2.69 -6.02
N LEU A 46 3.17 3.45 -7.05
CA LEU A 46 2.51 4.74 -6.86
C LEU A 46 1.17 4.58 -6.15
N TRP A 47 0.37 3.60 -6.58
CA TRP A 47 -0.88 3.27 -5.89
C TRP A 47 -0.68 2.89 -4.42
N LEU A 48 0.36 2.12 -4.09
CA LEU A 48 0.71 1.81 -2.71
C LEU A 48 1.06 3.08 -1.90
N ARG A 49 1.79 4.03 -2.49
CA ARG A 49 2.13 5.29 -1.82
C ARG A 49 0.93 6.19 -1.58
N ILE A 50 -0.04 6.21 -2.51
CA ILE A 50 -1.30 6.93 -2.32
C ILE A 50 -2.11 6.27 -1.19
N ALA A 51 -2.18 4.94 -1.15
CA ALA A 51 -2.83 4.21 -0.06
C ALA A 51 -2.16 4.49 1.30
N GLU A 52 -0.82 4.54 1.33
CA GLU A 52 -0.04 4.91 2.51
C GLU A 52 -0.40 6.32 3.00
N CYS A 53 -0.58 7.29 2.10
CA CYS A 53 -1.03 8.64 2.45
C CYS A 53 -2.41 8.62 3.12
N CYS A 54 -3.38 7.88 2.54
CA CYS A 54 -4.71 7.74 3.12
C CYS A 54 -4.66 7.14 4.53
N ILE A 55 -3.92 6.05 4.71
CA ILE A 55 -3.81 5.38 6.01
C ILE A 55 -3.12 6.30 7.02
N ALA A 56 -2.04 6.96 6.64
CA ALA A 56 -1.31 7.87 7.51
C ALA A 56 -2.15 9.09 7.93
N ALA A 57 -3.00 9.61 7.04
CA ALA A 57 -3.91 10.71 7.35
C ALA A 57 -5.02 10.31 8.33
N ASN A 58 -5.43 9.04 8.32
CA ASN A 58 -6.50 8.51 9.18
C ASN A 58 -5.98 7.72 10.38
N LYS A 59 -4.66 7.53 10.51
CA LYS A 59 -4.02 6.94 11.67
C LYS A 59 -4.18 7.95 12.81
N GLY A 60 -5.23 7.76 13.61
CA GLY A 60 -5.57 8.64 14.74
C GLY A 60 -4.32 8.94 15.57
N THR A 61 -4.25 10.15 16.15
CA THR A 61 -3.16 10.65 16.98
C THR A 61 -2.85 9.67 18.12
N SER A 62 -2.03 8.68 17.81
CA SER A 62 -1.60 7.62 18.72
C SER A 62 -0.42 8.11 19.55
N GLU A 63 -0.53 9.34 20.08
CA GLU A 63 0.37 9.85 21.12
C GLU A 63 0.03 9.29 22.51
N GLN A 64 -0.90 8.32 22.61
CA GLN A 64 -1.26 7.66 23.88
C GLN A 64 -0.75 6.21 24.02
N GLU A 65 0.11 5.71 23.14
CA GLU A 65 0.62 4.33 23.26
C GLU A 65 1.84 4.19 24.20
N THR A 66 2.45 5.27 24.71
CA THR A 66 3.75 5.18 25.42
C THR A 66 3.78 5.57 26.89
N LYS A 67 2.65 5.76 27.58
CA LYS A 67 2.65 5.82 29.05
C LYS A 67 1.41 5.17 29.65
N GLY A 68 1.57 3.88 29.99
CA GLY A 68 0.88 3.17 31.07
C GLY A 68 -0.60 3.48 31.26
N LEU A 69 -1.43 2.48 30.95
CA LEU A 69 -2.85 2.34 31.24
C LEU A 69 -3.80 2.89 30.15
N PRO A 70 -4.75 2.07 29.64
CA PRO A 70 -5.78 2.55 28.73
C PRO A 70 -6.67 3.53 29.50
N SER A 71 -6.44 4.83 29.30
CA SER A 71 -7.35 5.85 29.80
C SER A 71 -8.65 5.67 29.03
N LYS A 72 -9.71 5.19 29.70
CA LYS A 72 -11.08 4.98 29.17
C LYS A 72 -11.77 6.27 28.65
N LYS A 73 -11.01 7.33 28.39
CA LYS A 73 -11.48 8.68 28.04
C LYS A 73 -12.05 8.82 26.62
N GLY A 74 -11.97 7.78 25.78
CA GLY A 74 -12.55 7.82 24.42
C GLY A 74 -13.75 6.90 24.20
N ILE A 75 -13.96 5.89 25.06
CA ILE A 75 -15.01 4.87 24.85
C ILE A 75 -16.26 5.17 25.68
N VAL A 76 -16.14 5.85 26.82
CA VAL A 76 -17.29 6.22 27.65
C VAL A 76 -17.70 7.65 27.32
N GLN A 77 -18.84 7.82 26.65
CA GLN A 77 -19.42 9.12 26.36
C GLN A 77 -20.04 9.75 27.61
N SER A 78 -20.77 8.97 28.40
CA SER A 78 -21.35 9.40 29.66
C SER A 78 -21.73 8.24 30.56
N ILE A 79 -22.05 8.53 31.82
CA ILE A 79 -22.60 7.56 32.77
C ILE A 79 -23.92 8.12 33.26
N VAL A 80 -24.98 7.32 33.20
CA VAL A 80 -26.33 7.71 33.61
C VAL A 80 -26.77 6.82 34.77
N GLY A 81 -27.34 7.40 35.82
CA GLY A 81 -27.77 6.68 37.01
C GLY A 81 -26.64 6.28 37.96
N GLN A 82 -27.00 5.75 39.14
CA GLN A 82 -26.09 5.38 40.22
C GLN A 82 -26.49 4.04 40.87
N GLY A 83 -25.56 3.42 41.62
CA GLY A 83 -25.79 2.13 42.26
C GLY A 83 -26.12 1.02 41.25
N TYR A 84 -27.10 0.18 41.58
CA TYR A 84 -27.57 -0.91 40.72
C TYR A 84 -28.17 -0.43 39.38
N HIS A 85 -28.50 0.85 39.25
CA HIS A 85 -29.06 1.44 38.02
C HIS A 85 -28.04 2.23 37.20
N ARG A 86 -26.74 2.10 37.50
CA ARG A 86 -25.67 2.77 36.76
C ARG A 86 -25.53 2.18 35.36
N LYS A 87 -25.75 3.00 34.33
CA LYS A 87 -25.59 2.67 32.91
C LYS A 87 -24.41 3.44 32.33
N ILE A 88 -23.62 2.79 31.48
CA ILE A 88 -22.49 3.40 30.77
C ILE A 88 -22.92 3.63 29.32
N VAL A 89 -22.90 4.89 28.89
CA VAL A 89 -23.11 5.27 27.49
C VAL A 89 -21.77 5.23 26.79
N LEU A 90 -21.64 4.38 25.79
CA LEU A 90 -20.42 4.23 25.02
C LEU A 90 -20.42 5.25 23.88
N ALA A 91 -19.28 5.88 23.64
CA ALA A 91 -19.07 6.69 22.45
C ALA A 91 -19.08 5.77 21.23
N SER A 92 -20.14 5.85 20.44
CA SER A 92 -20.23 5.09 19.20
C SER A 92 -19.25 5.68 18.19
N GLN A 93 -18.11 5.01 17.99
CA GLN A 93 -17.11 5.42 17.01
C GLN A 93 -17.64 5.42 15.57
N SER A 94 -18.82 4.81 15.33
CA SER A 94 -19.48 4.85 14.02
C SER A 94 -19.96 6.26 13.64
N ILE A 95 -20.32 7.12 14.60
CA ILE A 95 -20.91 8.44 14.27
C ILE A 95 -19.86 9.40 13.71
N GLN A 96 -18.59 9.29 14.13
CA GLN A 96 -17.52 10.13 13.59
C GLN A 96 -17.18 9.81 12.13
N ASN A 97 -17.44 8.57 11.67
CA ASN A 97 -17.27 8.18 10.27
C ASN A 97 -18.43 8.64 9.36
N VAL A 98 -19.65 8.78 9.90
CA VAL A 98 -20.83 9.18 9.10
C VAL A 98 -20.78 10.67 8.72
N VAL A 99 -20.25 11.54 9.58
CA VAL A 99 -20.26 13.00 9.36
C VAL A 99 -19.36 13.45 8.19
N TYR A 100 -18.40 12.63 7.75
CA TYR A 100 -17.56 12.95 6.59
C TYR A 100 -18.19 12.63 5.23
N ASN A 101 -19.36 11.98 5.20
CA ASN A 101 -19.89 11.37 3.97
C ASN A 101 -21.04 12.14 3.29
N ASP A 102 -21.65 13.13 3.96
CA ASP A 102 -22.93 13.70 3.50
C ASP A 102 -22.83 14.91 2.54
N GLY A 103 -21.65 15.14 1.95
CA GLY A 103 -21.46 16.27 1.03
C GLY A 103 -20.19 16.28 0.17
N GLN A 104 -19.40 15.21 0.20
CA GLN A 104 -18.21 15.10 -0.64
C GLN A 104 -18.63 14.62 -2.03
N SER A 105 -18.49 15.49 -3.03
CA SER A 105 -18.70 15.15 -4.44
C SER A 105 -17.88 13.91 -4.80
N SER A 106 -18.52 12.84 -5.30
CA SER A 106 -17.86 11.57 -5.66
C SER A 106 -16.76 11.69 -6.72
N ALA A 107 -16.58 12.88 -7.30
CA ALA A 107 -15.61 13.14 -8.35
C ALA A 107 -14.22 13.57 -7.84
N ILE A 108 -14.07 13.98 -6.58
CA ILE A 108 -12.79 14.47 -6.03
C ILE A 108 -12.17 13.37 -5.16
N PRO A 109 -10.93 12.93 -5.43
CA PRO A 109 -10.26 11.96 -4.57
C PRO A 109 -10.00 12.57 -3.19
N VAL A 110 -10.46 11.89 -2.15
CA VAL A 110 -10.24 12.26 -0.75
C VAL A 110 -9.33 11.22 -0.12
N ALA A 111 -8.44 11.66 0.78
CA ALA A 111 -7.58 10.78 1.57
C ALA A 111 -8.38 10.00 2.63
N SER A 112 -9.30 9.13 2.21
CA SER A 112 -10.16 8.30 3.06
C SER A 112 -9.67 6.85 3.12
N MET A 113 -10.16 6.09 4.10
CA MET A 113 -9.86 4.65 4.22
C MET A 113 -10.44 3.83 3.06
N GLU A 114 -11.61 4.21 2.55
CA GLU A 114 -12.23 3.58 1.38
C GLU A 114 -11.38 3.82 0.13
N PHE A 115 -10.87 5.03 -0.04
CA PHE A 115 -9.98 5.37 -1.15
C PHE A 115 -8.64 4.62 -1.06
N ALA A 116 -8.12 4.42 0.17
CA ALA A 116 -6.95 3.57 0.39
C ALA A 116 -7.19 2.15 -0.14
N ALA A 117 -8.36 1.57 0.15
CA ALA A 117 -8.72 0.23 -0.32
C ALA A 117 -8.82 0.16 -1.85
N ILE A 118 -9.32 1.21 -2.50
CA ILE A 118 -9.32 1.32 -3.98
C ILE A 118 -7.88 1.31 -4.51
N CYS A 119 -7.00 2.13 -3.94
CA CYS A 119 -5.61 2.20 -4.36
C CYS A 119 -4.89 0.85 -4.21
N LEU A 120 -5.11 0.15 -3.09
CA LEU A 120 -4.54 -1.18 -2.88
C LEU A 120 -5.04 -2.21 -3.90
N ARG A 121 -6.32 -2.16 -4.27
CA ARG A 121 -6.86 -3.00 -5.35
C ARG A 121 -6.21 -2.68 -6.70
N ASN A 122 -6.06 -1.40 -7.03
CA ASN A 122 -5.38 -0.98 -8.26
C ASN A 122 -3.92 -1.46 -8.29
N ALA A 123 -3.21 -1.36 -7.17
CA ALA A 123 -1.85 -1.88 -7.07
C ALA A 123 -1.81 -3.39 -7.32
N LEU A 124 -2.72 -4.16 -6.71
CA LEU A 124 -2.80 -5.60 -6.87
C LEU A 124 -3.08 -6.01 -8.31
N LEU A 125 -4.00 -5.32 -9.00
CA LEU A 125 -4.36 -5.59 -10.40
C LEU A 125 -3.22 -5.34 -11.39
N LEU A 126 -2.19 -4.58 -11.00
CA LEU A 126 -1.04 -4.25 -11.84
C LEU A 126 0.16 -5.16 -11.59
N LEU A 127 0.12 -5.99 -10.55
CA LEU A 127 1.16 -7.00 -10.32
C LEU A 127 0.97 -8.15 -11.31
N PRO A 128 2.05 -8.74 -11.82
CA PRO A 128 1.92 -9.98 -12.58
C PRO A 128 1.34 -11.06 -11.67
N GLU A 129 0.35 -11.81 -12.14
CA GLU A 129 0.05 -13.10 -11.52
C GLU A 129 1.30 -13.97 -11.65
N ASP A 130 2.08 -14.09 -10.58
CA ASP A 130 3.03 -15.19 -10.47
C ASP A 130 2.23 -16.47 -10.72
N GLN A 131 2.64 -17.19 -11.77
CA GLN A 131 2.13 -18.47 -12.16
C GLN A 131 1.99 -19.29 -10.88
N GLN A 132 0.74 -19.53 -10.46
CA GLN A 132 0.47 -20.57 -9.48
C GLN A 132 1.04 -21.83 -10.10
N GLU A 133 2.23 -22.25 -9.65
CA GLU A 133 2.70 -23.58 -9.95
C GLU A 133 1.54 -24.51 -9.55
N PRO A 134 1.03 -25.33 -10.47
CA PRO A 134 -0.05 -26.23 -10.12
C PRO A 134 0.47 -27.09 -8.98
N LYS A 135 -0.12 -26.92 -7.80
CA LYS A 135 0.08 -27.82 -6.67
C LYS A 135 -0.14 -29.22 -7.22
N GLN A 136 0.94 -29.98 -7.32
CA GLN A 136 0.92 -31.39 -7.69
C GLN A 136 -0.05 -32.08 -6.73
N GLU A 137 -1.22 -32.46 -7.24
CA GLU A 137 -2.05 -33.44 -6.55
C GLU A 137 -1.33 -34.78 -6.63
N ASN A 138 -0.95 -35.27 -5.46
CA ASN A 138 -0.40 -36.60 -5.24
C ASN A 138 -1.36 -37.68 -5.78
N GLY A 139 -1.09 -38.15 -7.00
CA GLY A 139 -1.65 -39.39 -7.55
C GLY A 139 -0.63 -40.51 -7.45
N SER A 140 -0.79 -41.42 -6.49
CA SER A 140 0.01 -42.64 -6.41
C SER A 140 -0.42 -43.69 -7.43
N LYS A 141 0.57 -44.40 -8.00
CA LYS A 141 0.53 -45.65 -8.81
C LYS A 141 0.20 -45.43 -10.30
N THR A 142 0.82 -46.06 -11.31
CA THR A 142 1.58 -47.32 -11.48
C THR A 142 2.56 -47.18 -12.66
N GLY A 143 3.66 -47.93 -12.64
CA GLY A 143 4.75 -47.80 -13.61
C GLY A 143 4.50 -48.32 -15.03
N ASN A 144 5.40 -47.94 -15.93
CA ASN A 144 6.07 -48.85 -16.85
C ASN A 144 7.38 -48.23 -17.34
N GLN A 145 8.42 -49.07 -17.41
CA GLN A 145 9.73 -48.78 -17.99
C GLN A 145 9.66 -48.65 -19.51
N LEU A 146 10.61 -47.87 -20.06
CA LEU A 146 11.33 -48.00 -21.35
C LEU A 146 11.86 -46.58 -21.65
N GLY A 147 13.15 -46.25 -21.74
CA GLY A 147 14.34 -47.00 -22.15
C GLY A 147 15.01 -46.15 -23.26
N GLY A 148 16.25 -45.68 -23.03
CA GLY A 148 17.06 -45.05 -24.10
C GLY A 148 18.06 -43.99 -23.62
N ASN A 149 19.32 -44.39 -23.46
CA ASN A 149 20.53 -43.53 -23.54
C ASN A 149 20.54 -42.78 -24.90
N THR A 150 21.26 -41.68 -25.18
CA THR A 150 22.69 -41.30 -25.03
C THR A 150 22.72 -39.88 -25.67
N GLU A 151 23.37 -38.82 -25.19
CA GLU A 151 24.78 -38.41 -25.35
C GLU A 151 24.81 -36.87 -25.08
N ASN A 152 25.72 -36.39 -24.21
CA ASN A 152 26.87 -35.54 -24.54
C ASN A 152 26.50 -34.20 -25.25
N SER A 153 26.88 -33.00 -24.78
CA SER A 153 28.26 -32.55 -24.54
C SER A 153 28.25 -31.14 -23.93
N GLU A 154 29.27 -30.88 -23.14
CA GLU A 154 29.63 -29.63 -22.45
C GLU A 154 29.91 -28.47 -23.41
N SER A 155 29.72 -27.23 -22.92
CA SER A 155 30.63 -26.10 -23.20
C SER A 155 30.37 -24.98 -22.18
N SER A 156 31.15 -25.01 -21.13
CA SER A 156 31.39 -23.91 -20.19
C SER A 156 32.50 -23.01 -20.73
N GLU A 157 32.24 -21.72 -20.94
CA GLU A 157 33.31 -20.72 -20.99
C GLU A 157 32.99 -19.60 -20.01
N ALA A 158 33.62 -19.71 -18.84
CA ALA A 158 33.90 -18.59 -17.95
C ALA A 158 35.27 -18.03 -18.35
N CYS A 159 35.41 -16.71 -18.46
CA CYS A 159 36.71 -16.08 -18.36
C CYS A 159 36.58 -14.77 -17.58
N SER A 160 36.93 -14.83 -16.31
CA SER A 160 37.19 -13.67 -15.45
C SER A 160 38.66 -13.29 -15.52
N ASN A 161 38.88 -11.97 -15.57
CA ASN A 161 39.97 -11.20 -14.99
C ASN A 161 41.43 -11.57 -15.30
N LYS A 162 42.14 -10.61 -15.89
CA LYS A 162 43.53 -10.34 -15.52
C LYS A 162 43.79 -8.83 -15.40
N SER A 163 44.23 -8.42 -14.22
CA SER A 163 44.69 -7.09 -13.86
C SER A 163 46.15 -6.86 -14.31
N HIS A 164 46.51 -5.57 -14.48
CA HIS A 164 47.87 -4.96 -14.39
C HIS A 164 48.93 -5.50 -15.38
N GLU A 165 49.84 -4.72 -15.97
CA GLU A 165 50.58 -3.51 -15.57
C GLU A 165 51.29 -2.98 -16.84
N GLY A 166 51.58 -1.67 -16.94
CA GLY A 166 52.31 -1.06 -18.06
C GLY A 166 51.84 0.35 -18.41
#